data_AF-A0A839NAI4-F1
#
_entry.id   AF-A0A839NAI4-F1
#
_cell.length_a   1.000
_cell.length_b   1.000
_cell.length_c   1.000
_cell.angle_alpha   90.00
_cell.angle_beta   90.00
_cell.angle_gamma   90.00
#
_symmetry.space_group_name_H-M   'P 1'
#
loop_
_entity.id
_entity.type
_entity.pdbx_description
1 polymer ?
#
loop_
_entity_poly.entity_id
_entity_poly.type
_entity_poly.pdbx_seq_one_letter_code
_entity_poly.pdbx_strand_id
1 'polypeptide(L)'
;MGLTGTRAVGVAAAVALALPLLAGCTSSGPDRAATSSCSASIATPTMKIPLSSIHANVWNASGETGMAATVSSQLRWRGVQIIATGNDPSAEKAPKYAIIRYGANGRQIALTLAEQVQHAKLEQDDRTDPSVDVVIGLKFALVPVPPPPPSKITINVLNAYVIPGTATDIATEMRKRGFHVDKIGNDTSHFYPDHAVIVRYGAKGEPAARRVALQFNDVRMVQDNRKSSTVDVVIGSKWTDKAVVPAARATPKPTSPSPTATCAPATSAAR
;
A
#
# COMPACT_ATOMS: atom_id res chain seq x y z
N MET A 1 0.39 61.76 16.28
CA MET A 1 1.43 61.33 17.24
C MET A 1 1.88 59.94 16.79
N GLY A 2 2.93 59.73 16.00
CA GLY A 2 4.22 60.42 15.93
C GLY A 2 5.25 59.54 16.64
N LEU A 3 6.07 58.79 15.88
CA LEU A 3 7.52 58.59 16.11
C LEU A 3 8.08 57.55 15.12
N THR A 4 8.65 58.10 14.06
CA THR A 4 9.70 57.55 13.19
C THR A 4 11.07 57.58 13.90
N GLY A 5 11.95 56.64 13.57
CA GLY A 5 13.40 56.76 13.76
C GLY A 5 14.11 55.41 13.82
N THR A 6 15.34 55.18 13.34
CA THR A 6 16.30 55.91 12.48
C THR A 6 17.37 54.86 12.11
N ARG A 7 17.98 54.93 10.92
CA ARG A 7 19.17 54.15 10.52
C ARG A 7 20.47 54.89 10.89
N ALA A 8 21.51 54.17 11.31
CA ALA A 8 22.95 54.54 11.23
C ALA A 8 23.78 53.23 11.41
N VAL A 9 24.54 52.70 10.44
CA VAL A 9 25.85 53.08 9.85
C VAL A 9 27.07 52.68 10.70
N GLY A 10 27.90 51.79 10.12
CA GLY A 10 29.38 51.80 10.15
C GLY A 10 30.08 51.00 11.24
N VAL A 11 30.95 50.04 10.88
CA VAL A 11 32.41 50.22 10.71
C VAL A 11 32.99 48.94 10.08
N ALA A 12 33.77 49.12 9.01
CA ALA A 12 34.68 48.12 8.44
C ALA A 12 36.09 48.35 9.00
N ALA A 13 36.86 47.29 9.25
CA ALA A 13 38.31 47.37 9.38
C ALA A 13 38.96 46.08 8.85
N ALA A 14 40.03 46.26 8.11
CA ALA A 14 40.64 45.32 7.18
C ALA A 14 42.03 44.85 7.66
N VAL A 15 42.34 43.60 7.31
CA VAL A 15 43.65 43.06 6.86
C VAL A 15 44.87 43.09 7.79
N ALA A 16 45.46 41.91 8.02
CA ALA A 16 46.90 41.72 8.04
C ALA A 16 47.28 40.40 7.34
N LEU A 17 48.04 40.52 6.24
CA LEU A 17 48.71 39.44 5.51
C LEU A 17 50.00 39.04 6.24
N ALA A 18 50.27 37.73 6.32
CA ALA A 18 51.63 37.19 6.49
C ALA A 18 51.75 35.82 5.80
N LEU A 19 52.61 35.76 4.77
CA LEU A 19 53.32 34.59 4.20
C LEU A 19 54.83 34.89 4.41
N PRO A 20 55.80 33.94 4.40
CA PRO A 20 55.80 32.65 3.66
C PRO A 20 56.54 31.45 4.33
N LEU A 21 56.42 30.25 3.75
CA LEU A 21 57.50 29.40 3.19
C LEU A 21 57.12 27.91 3.14
N LEU A 22 57.37 27.31 1.98
CA LEU A 22 57.10 25.92 1.61
C LEU A 22 58.04 24.95 2.35
N ALA A 23 57.46 23.91 2.95
CA ALA A 23 58.11 22.62 3.11
C ALA A 23 57.10 21.54 2.70
N GLY A 24 57.38 20.87 1.58
CA GLY A 24 56.57 19.78 1.07
C GLY A 24 56.78 18.51 1.87
N CYS A 25 55.69 17.87 2.27
CA CYS A 25 55.62 16.44 2.55
C CYS A 25 54.26 15.91 2.09
N THR A 26 54.27 15.23 0.94
CA THR A 26 53.60 13.97 0.64
C THR A 26 52.34 13.60 1.46
N SER A 27 51.21 13.61 0.75
CA SER A 27 50.02 12.74 0.87
C SER A 27 49.54 12.29 2.26
N SER A 28 48.35 12.75 2.65
CA SER A 28 47.18 11.92 2.97
C SER A 28 46.09 12.85 3.48
N GLY A 29 45.10 13.16 2.63
CA GLY A 29 43.89 13.81 3.11
C GLY A 29 43.17 12.89 4.09
N PRO A 30 42.40 13.40 5.07
CA PRO A 30 41.45 12.54 5.75
C PRO A 30 40.46 12.08 4.70
N ASP A 31 40.59 10.82 4.28
CA ASP A 31 39.57 10.12 3.53
C ASP A 31 38.26 10.37 4.26
N ARG A 32 37.38 11.15 3.62
CA ARG A 32 35.97 11.15 3.96
C ARG A 32 35.57 9.69 3.89
N ALA A 33 35.47 9.06 5.06
CA ALA A 33 34.83 7.77 5.20
C ALA A 33 33.53 7.90 4.42
N ALA A 34 33.48 7.22 3.27
CA ALA A 34 32.29 7.14 2.46
C ALA A 34 31.23 6.63 3.42
N THR A 35 30.31 7.52 3.81
CA THR A 35 29.10 7.13 4.50
C THR A 35 28.44 6.16 3.56
N SER A 36 28.60 4.88 3.86
CA SER A 36 27.90 3.80 3.19
C SER A 36 26.43 4.15 3.38
N SER A 37 25.84 4.67 2.30
CA SER A 37 24.42 4.94 2.20
C SER A 37 23.71 3.60 2.14
N CYS A 38 23.75 2.88 3.27
CA CYS A 38 22.75 1.88 3.57
C CYS A 38 21.43 2.64 3.56
N SER A 39 20.67 2.48 2.47
CA SER A 39 19.25 2.80 2.45
C SER A 39 18.67 2.17 3.71
N ALA A 40 18.29 3.00 4.68
CA ALA A 40 17.86 2.55 5.99
C ALA A 40 16.60 1.71 5.78
N SER A 41 16.78 0.39 5.83
CA SER A 41 15.67 -0.54 5.96
C SER A 41 14.91 -0.11 7.22
N ILE A 42 13.60 0.01 7.11
CA ILE A 42 12.74 0.33 8.25
C ILE A 42 13.05 -0.68 9.35
N ALA A 43 13.33 -0.18 10.56
CA ALA A 43 13.58 -1.05 11.71
C ALA A 43 12.37 -1.98 11.92
N THR A 44 12.61 -3.21 12.35
CA THR A 44 11.51 -4.10 12.73
C THR A 44 10.90 -3.66 14.06
N PRO A 45 9.59 -3.87 14.28
CA PRO A 45 8.97 -3.62 15.58
C PRO A 45 9.63 -4.48 16.64
N THR A 46 9.96 -3.89 17.79
CA THR A 46 10.63 -4.64 18.88
C THR A 46 9.65 -5.39 19.77
N MET A 47 8.34 -5.20 19.57
CA MET A 47 7.26 -5.88 20.29
C MET A 47 6.10 -6.17 19.35
N LYS A 48 5.38 -7.28 19.59
CA LYS A 48 4.16 -7.63 18.82
C LYS A 48 2.99 -6.79 19.29
N ILE A 49 2.63 -5.76 18.53
CA ILE A 49 1.40 -5.00 18.75
C ILE A 49 0.28 -5.61 17.90
N PRO A 50 -0.86 -6.03 18.50
CA PRO A 50 -1.97 -6.54 17.72
C PRO A 50 -2.57 -5.41 16.86
N LEU A 51 -2.86 -5.68 15.59
CA LEU A 51 -3.47 -4.67 14.69
C LEU A 51 -4.79 -4.12 15.27
N SER A 52 -5.52 -4.91 16.05
CA SER A 52 -6.74 -4.52 16.74
C SER A 52 -6.60 -3.40 17.78
N SER A 53 -5.39 -3.15 18.29
CA SER A 53 -5.11 -2.05 19.21
C SER A 53 -4.53 -0.82 18.52
N ILE A 54 -4.35 -0.84 17.20
CA ILE A 54 -3.78 0.28 16.45
C ILE A 54 -4.89 1.24 16.06
N HIS A 55 -4.76 2.48 16.52
CA HIS A 55 -5.63 3.60 16.16
C HIS A 55 -4.95 4.45 15.08
N ALA A 56 -5.57 4.54 13.90
CA ALA A 56 -4.98 5.24 12.77
C ALA A 56 -5.94 6.20 12.06
N ASN A 57 -5.42 7.30 11.55
CA ASN A 57 -6.10 8.13 10.56
C ASN A 57 -5.63 7.74 9.15
N VAL A 58 -6.47 7.93 8.15
CA VAL A 58 -6.13 7.66 6.74
C VAL A 58 -6.34 8.93 5.93
N TRP A 59 -5.24 9.46 5.40
CA TRP A 59 -5.23 10.70 4.64
C TRP A 59 -4.86 10.46 3.19
N ASN A 60 -5.70 10.96 2.28
CA ASN A 60 -5.44 10.89 0.85
C ASN A 60 -4.54 12.05 0.40
N ALA A 61 -3.32 11.73 -0.03
CA ALA A 61 -2.44 12.69 -0.69
C ALA A 61 -2.24 12.36 -2.19
N SER A 62 -2.90 11.32 -2.72
CA SER A 62 -2.72 10.84 -4.10
C SER A 62 -3.48 11.66 -5.15
N GLY A 63 -4.50 12.41 -4.73
CA GLY A 63 -5.42 13.11 -5.62
C GLY A 63 -6.55 12.23 -6.20
N GLU A 64 -6.52 10.91 -5.97
CA GLU A 64 -7.56 10.00 -6.44
C GLU A 64 -8.78 10.01 -5.50
N THR A 65 -9.95 10.40 -6.01
CA THR A 65 -11.19 10.44 -5.23
C THR A 65 -11.53 9.09 -4.63
N GLY A 66 -11.88 9.08 -3.33
CA GLY A 66 -12.33 7.88 -2.63
C GLY A 66 -11.21 6.96 -2.12
N MET A 67 -9.95 7.24 -2.43
CA MET A 67 -8.85 6.32 -2.08
C MET A 67 -8.68 6.13 -0.57
N ALA A 68 -8.81 7.20 0.24
CA ALA A 68 -8.76 7.07 1.70
C ALA A 68 -9.89 6.21 2.27
N ALA A 69 -11.09 6.26 1.71
CA ALA A 69 -12.20 5.41 2.15
C ALA A 69 -11.94 3.93 1.81
N THR A 70 -11.39 3.66 0.63
CA THR A 70 -10.98 2.33 0.18
C THR A 70 -9.90 1.75 1.10
N VAL A 71 -8.80 2.48 1.34
CA VAL A 71 -7.72 2.03 2.24
C VAL A 71 -8.23 1.84 3.66
N SER A 72 -9.06 2.76 4.16
CA SER A 72 -9.64 2.65 5.51
C SER A 72 -10.43 1.36 5.68
N SER A 73 -11.22 0.98 4.68
CA SER A 73 -11.99 -0.27 4.71
C SER A 73 -11.08 -1.50 4.71
N GLN A 74 -9.99 -1.47 3.96
CA GLN A 74 -8.99 -2.54 3.90
C GLN A 74 -8.21 -2.67 5.22
N LEU A 75 -7.80 -1.55 5.83
CA LEU A 75 -7.10 -1.55 7.12
C LEU A 75 -8.03 -1.98 8.26
N ARG A 76 -9.30 -1.55 8.28
CA ARG A 76 -10.32 -2.05 9.22
C ARG A 76 -10.48 -3.56 9.14
N TRP A 77 -10.51 -4.11 7.93
CA TRP A 77 -10.59 -5.57 7.74
C TRP A 77 -9.39 -6.31 8.33
N ARG A 78 -8.20 -5.71 8.30
CA ARG A 78 -6.98 -6.25 8.93
C ARG A 78 -6.95 -6.08 10.44
N GLY A 79 -7.93 -5.39 11.01
CA GLY A 79 -8.07 -5.16 12.45
C GLY A 79 -7.77 -3.74 12.90
N VAL A 80 -7.21 -2.88 12.05
CA VAL A 80 -6.82 -1.52 12.45
C VAL A 80 -8.07 -0.68 12.76
N GLN A 81 -8.05 0.02 13.89
CA GLN A 81 -9.11 0.95 14.31
C GLN A 81 -8.92 2.29 13.59
N ILE A 82 -9.68 2.51 12.52
CA ILE A 82 -9.60 3.78 11.77
C ILE A 82 -10.46 4.85 12.45
N ILE A 83 -9.80 5.88 12.99
CA ILE A 83 -10.40 7.03 13.69
C ILE A 83 -10.98 8.01 12.67
N ALA A 84 -10.16 8.50 11.75
CA ALA A 84 -10.56 9.48 10.75
C ALA A 84 -10.12 9.08 9.34
N THR A 85 -10.85 9.60 8.35
CA THR A 85 -10.58 9.43 6.93
C THR A 85 -10.80 10.76 6.23
N GLY A 86 -9.87 11.20 5.39
CA GLY A 86 -10.03 12.46 4.64
C GLY A 86 -8.91 12.70 3.62
N ASN A 87 -8.82 13.92 3.12
CA ASN A 87 -7.68 14.38 2.31
C ASN A 87 -6.58 14.91 3.23
N ASP A 88 -5.32 14.70 2.87
CA ASP A 88 -4.19 15.16 3.67
C ASP A 88 -4.10 16.70 3.63
N PRO A 89 -4.29 17.41 4.76
CA PRO A 89 -4.18 18.87 4.78
C PRO A 89 -2.74 19.35 4.59
N SER A 90 -1.75 18.48 4.80
CA SER A 90 -0.31 18.80 4.72
C SER A 90 0.31 18.38 3.39
N ALA A 91 -0.48 17.90 2.42
CA ALA A 91 0.03 17.47 1.13
C ALA A 91 0.24 18.66 0.18
N GLU A 92 1.41 19.29 0.25
CA GLU A 92 1.86 20.23 -0.80
C GLU A 92 2.15 19.50 -2.11
N LYS A 93 2.65 18.26 -2.00
CA LYS A 93 2.93 17.36 -3.12
C LYS A 93 2.65 15.91 -2.73
N ALA A 94 1.99 15.18 -3.62
CA ALA A 94 1.71 13.76 -3.44
C ALA A 94 3.02 12.96 -3.26
N PRO A 95 3.20 12.22 -2.15
CA PRO A 95 4.36 11.36 -1.99
C PRO A 95 4.28 10.18 -2.96
N LYS A 96 5.45 9.62 -3.33
CA LYS A 96 5.48 8.47 -4.25
C LYS A 96 4.89 7.21 -3.62
N TYR A 97 5.20 6.92 -2.36
CA TYR A 97 4.67 5.78 -1.60
C TYR A 97 3.95 6.29 -0.36
N ALA A 98 3.45 5.38 0.47
CA ALA A 98 2.80 5.75 1.72
C ALA A 98 3.79 6.43 2.69
N ILE A 99 3.32 7.43 3.42
CA ILE A 99 4.02 7.95 4.60
C ILE A 99 3.18 7.60 5.82
N ILE A 100 3.80 7.02 6.84
CA ILE A 100 3.17 6.81 8.15
C ILE A 100 3.74 7.87 9.09
N ARG A 101 2.92 8.86 9.47
CA ARG A 101 3.29 9.89 10.43
C ARG A 101 2.95 9.45 11.85
N TYR A 102 3.83 9.70 12.81
CA TYR A 102 3.68 9.21 14.19
C TYR A 102 4.38 10.11 15.20
N GLY A 103 3.87 10.14 16.43
CA GLY A 103 4.52 10.81 17.56
C GLY A 103 5.53 9.93 18.28
N ALA A 104 6.25 10.48 19.25
CA ALA A 104 7.23 9.74 20.06
C ALA A 104 6.62 8.46 20.67
N ASN A 105 5.37 8.53 21.15
CA ASN A 105 4.64 7.41 21.76
C ASN A 105 4.07 6.41 20.73
N GLY A 106 3.98 6.80 19.45
CA GLY A 106 3.42 5.98 18.36
C GLY A 106 4.46 5.16 17.59
N ARG A 107 5.75 5.25 17.92
CA ARG A 107 6.83 4.65 17.09
C ARG A 107 6.66 3.16 16.83
N GLN A 108 6.37 2.36 17.85
CA GLN A 108 6.20 0.91 17.68
C GLN A 108 4.92 0.57 16.90
N ILE A 109 3.87 1.38 17.07
CA ILE A 109 2.62 1.26 16.32
C ILE A 109 2.88 1.54 14.84
N ALA A 110 3.64 2.59 14.54
CA ALA A 110 4.02 2.96 13.17
C ALA A 110 4.86 1.87 12.49
N LEU A 111 5.84 1.29 13.20
CA LEU A 111 6.64 0.17 12.70
C LEU A 111 5.76 -1.05 12.39
N THR A 112 4.82 -1.38 13.29
CA THR A 112 3.89 -2.52 13.08
C THR A 112 2.97 -2.27 11.89
N LEU A 113 2.46 -1.05 11.74
CA LEU A 113 1.62 -0.69 10.61
C LEU A 113 2.40 -0.66 9.29
N ALA A 114 3.69 -0.29 9.33
CA ALA A 114 4.56 -0.31 8.15
C ALA A 114 4.72 -1.71 7.56
N GLU A 115 4.63 -2.78 8.37
CA GLU A 115 4.63 -4.16 7.87
C GLU A 115 3.41 -4.48 6.99
N GLN A 116 2.33 -3.70 7.10
CA GLN A 116 1.10 -3.88 6.31
C GLN A 116 1.14 -3.12 4.99
N VAL A 117 2.13 -2.26 4.77
CA VAL A 117 2.18 -1.29 3.68
C VAL A 117 3.49 -1.46 2.89
N GLN A 118 3.38 -1.59 1.57
CA GLN A 118 4.56 -1.72 0.72
C GLN A 118 5.30 -0.39 0.63
N HIS A 119 6.61 -0.42 0.84
CA HIS A 119 7.50 0.73 0.69
C HIS A 119 7.09 1.95 1.55
N ALA A 120 6.49 1.74 2.71
CA ALA A 120 6.13 2.83 3.61
C ALA A 120 7.36 3.63 4.03
N LYS A 121 7.21 4.94 4.15
CA LYS A 121 8.16 5.82 4.82
C LYS A 121 7.63 6.14 6.20
N LEU A 122 8.49 6.17 7.21
CA LEU A 122 8.14 6.61 8.55
C LEU A 122 8.59 8.06 8.75
N GLU A 123 7.69 8.92 9.21
CA GLU A 123 7.98 10.32 9.57
C GLU A 123 7.50 10.60 10.98
N GLN A 124 8.42 11.03 11.85
CA GLN A 124 8.04 11.41 13.21
C GLN A 124 7.58 12.86 13.22
N ASP A 125 6.49 13.14 13.91
CA ASP A 125 6.01 14.50 14.20
C ASP A 125 5.93 14.74 15.71
N ASP A 126 5.48 15.94 16.08
CA ASP A 126 5.45 16.42 17.47
C ASP A 126 4.20 16.01 18.24
N ARG A 127 3.36 15.10 17.70
CA ARG A 127 2.16 14.62 18.42
C ARG A 127 2.58 13.82 19.66
N THR A 128 1.77 13.93 20.72
CA THR A 128 2.02 13.24 21.99
C THR A 128 1.14 12.02 22.19
N ASP A 129 0.01 11.91 21.47
CA ASP A 129 -0.83 10.73 21.51
C ASP A 129 -0.23 9.58 20.66
N PRO A 130 -0.61 8.32 20.92
CA PRO A 130 -0.04 7.16 20.23
C PRO A 130 -0.66 6.89 18.85
N SER A 131 -1.57 7.74 18.36
CA SER A 131 -2.19 7.52 17.04
C SER A 131 -1.18 7.73 15.92
N VAL A 132 -1.47 7.11 14.78
CA VAL A 132 -0.64 7.21 13.57
C VAL A 132 -1.47 7.63 12.37
N ASP A 133 -0.85 8.32 11.44
CA ASP A 133 -1.51 8.73 10.20
C ASP A 133 -0.94 7.96 9.04
N VAL A 134 -1.81 7.32 8.24
CA VAL A 134 -1.44 6.70 6.98
C VAL A 134 -1.75 7.67 5.85
N VAL A 135 -0.71 8.29 5.32
CA VAL A 135 -0.78 9.19 4.17
C VAL A 135 -0.60 8.37 2.89
N ILE A 136 -1.59 8.41 2.01
CA ILE A 136 -1.65 7.63 0.77
C ILE A 136 -0.93 8.40 -0.34
N GLY A 137 0.16 7.81 -0.85
CA GLY A 137 0.89 8.30 -2.01
C GLY A 137 0.43 7.72 -3.35
N LEU A 138 1.06 8.19 -4.43
CA LEU A 138 0.73 7.84 -5.82
C LEU A 138 0.86 6.34 -6.15
N LYS A 139 1.81 5.65 -5.52
CA LYS A 139 2.06 4.21 -5.66
C LYS A 139 1.76 3.46 -4.37
N PHE A 140 0.74 3.93 -3.64
CA PHE A 140 0.30 3.25 -2.43
C PHE A 140 -0.11 1.80 -2.75
N ALA A 141 0.42 0.87 -1.97
CA ALA A 141 -0.03 -0.51 -2.01
C ALA A 141 0.07 -1.12 -0.61
N LEU A 142 -0.93 -1.89 -0.24
CA LEU A 142 -0.87 -2.72 0.95
C LEU A 142 -0.13 -4.03 0.64
N VAL A 143 0.51 -4.62 1.64
CA VAL A 143 1.07 -5.97 1.52
C VAL A 143 -0.08 -6.96 1.24
N PRO A 144 0.00 -7.78 0.18
CA PRO A 144 -1.09 -8.69 -0.17
C PRO A 144 -1.27 -9.78 0.89
N VAL A 145 -2.51 -10.04 1.28
CA VAL A 145 -2.83 -11.20 2.12
C VAL A 145 -2.93 -12.45 1.23
N PRO A 146 -2.36 -13.60 1.61
CA PRO A 146 -2.52 -14.82 0.82
C PRO A 146 -4.00 -15.15 0.59
N PRO A 147 -4.42 -15.46 -0.65
CA PRO A 147 -5.81 -15.76 -0.94
C PRO A 147 -6.23 -17.12 -0.33
N PRO A 148 -7.42 -17.24 0.27
CA PRO A 148 -7.91 -18.52 0.82
C PRO A 148 -8.05 -19.57 -0.28
N PRO A 149 -8.04 -20.88 0.02
CA PRO A 149 -8.24 -21.92 -0.99
C PRO A 149 -9.63 -21.80 -1.66
N PRO A 150 -9.82 -22.30 -2.91
CA PRO A 150 -11.11 -22.23 -3.61
C PRO A 150 -12.30 -22.72 -2.78
N SER A 151 -12.11 -23.79 -2.01
CA SER A 151 -13.12 -24.41 -1.13
C SER A 151 -13.51 -23.57 0.10
N LYS A 152 -12.95 -22.38 0.26
CA LYS A 152 -13.37 -21.41 1.27
C LYS A 152 -13.91 -20.13 0.65
N ILE A 153 -14.06 -20.09 -0.67
CA ILE A 153 -14.52 -18.93 -1.42
C ILE A 153 -15.94 -19.18 -1.89
N THR A 154 -16.84 -18.30 -1.46
CA THR A 154 -18.21 -18.23 -1.93
C THR A 154 -18.32 -17.20 -3.04
N ILE A 155 -18.87 -17.60 -4.18
CA ILE A 155 -19.09 -16.75 -5.34
C ILE A 155 -20.56 -16.72 -5.77
N ASN A 156 -20.95 -15.57 -6.31
CA ASN A 156 -22.17 -15.43 -7.11
C ASN A 156 -21.75 -15.33 -8.58
N VAL A 157 -22.46 -16.00 -9.48
CA VAL A 157 -22.23 -15.87 -10.93
C VAL A 157 -23.41 -15.16 -11.54
N LEU A 158 -23.17 -13.97 -12.08
CA LEU A 158 -24.20 -13.07 -12.55
C LEU A 158 -23.99 -12.77 -14.03
N ASN A 159 -25.04 -12.90 -14.82
CA ASN A 159 -25.03 -12.54 -16.23
C ASN A 159 -25.51 -11.10 -16.43
N ALA A 160 -24.62 -10.19 -16.83
CA ALA A 160 -24.99 -8.84 -17.24
C ALA A 160 -25.15 -8.71 -18.77
N TYR A 161 -25.09 -9.84 -19.50
CA TYR A 161 -25.14 -9.90 -20.95
C TYR A 161 -26.33 -10.75 -21.46
N VAL A 162 -26.64 -10.65 -22.76
CA VAL A 162 -27.87 -11.20 -23.35
C VAL A 162 -27.79 -12.68 -23.71
N ILE A 163 -26.62 -13.33 -23.64
CA ILE A 163 -26.52 -14.77 -23.94
C ILE A 163 -27.07 -15.57 -22.75
N PRO A 164 -28.17 -16.32 -22.91
CA PRO A 164 -28.71 -17.14 -21.84
C PRO A 164 -27.79 -18.36 -21.58
N GLY A 165 -27.78 -18.84 -20.34
CA GLY A 165 -27.04 -20.06 -19.95
C GLY A 165 -25.58 -19.86 -19.53
N THR A 166 -24.92 -18.78 -19.96
CA THR A 166 -23.49 -18.55 -19.69
C THR A 166 -23.14 -18.54 -18.19
N ALA A 167 -23.99 -17.94 -17.35
CA ALA A 167 -23.77 -17.96 -15.90
C ALA A 167 -23.85 -19.37 -15.29
N THR A 168 -24.70 -20.23 -15.83
CA THR A 168 -24.82 -21.63 -15.39
C THR A 168 -23.58 -22.42 -15.79
N ASP A 169 -23.06 -22.21 -17.00
CA ASP A 169 -21.86 -22.89 -17.48
C ASP A 169 -20.62 -22.50 -16.67
N ILE A 170 -20.43 -21.19 -16.45
CA ILE A 170 -19.35 -20.68 -15.59
C ILE A 170 -19.51 -21.19 -14.16
N ALA A 171 -20.72 -21.17 -13.61
CA ALA A 171 -20.95 -21.70 -12.27
C ALA A 171 -20.58 -23.18 -12.17
N THR A 172 -20.92 -23.97 -13.18
CA THR A 172 -20.56 -25.40 -13.23
C THR A 172 -19.05 -25.59 -13.28
N GLU A 173 -18.35 -24.82 -14.10
CA GLU A 173 -16.88 -24.85 -14.19
C GLU A 173 -16.22 -24.41 -12.87
N MET A 174 -16.73 -23.35 -12.24
CA MET A 174 -16.20 -22.88 -10.95
C MET A 174 -16.45 -23.89 -9.82
N ARG A 175 -17.59 -24.59 -9.82
CA ARG A 175 -17.85 -25.71 -8.90
C ARG A 175 -16.84 -26.85 -9.09
N LYS A 176 -16.55 -27.23 -10.35
CA LYS A 176 -15.51 -28.23 -10.67
C LYS A 176 -14.13 -27.82 -10.17
N ARG A 177 -13.84 -26.52 -10.18
CA ARG A 177 -12.59 -25.93 -9.64
C ARG A 177 -12.59 -25.76 -8.12
N GLY A 178 -13.63 -26.23 -7.44
CA GLY A 178 -13.74 -26.26 -5.99
C GLY A 178 -14.24 -24.98 -5.34
N PHE A 179 -14.78 -24.02 -6.10
CA PHE A 179 -15.44 -22.84 -5.53
C PHE A 179 -16.86 -23.16 -5.07
N HIS A 180 -17.33 -22.47 -4.03
CA HIS A 180 -18.72 -22.56 -3.60
C HIS A 180 -19.56 -21.53 -4.35
N VAL A 181 -20.39 -21.98 -5.29
CA VAL A 181 -21.35 -21.10 -5.96
C VAL A 181 -22.63 -21.03 -5.15
N ASP A 182 -22.96 -19.84 -4.65
CA ASP A 182 -24.15 -19.58 -3.83
C ASP A 182 -25.33 -19.17 -4.73
N LYS A 183 -25.14 -18.15 -5.56
CA LYS A 183 -26.17 -17.62 -6.45
C LYS A 183 -25.77 -17.67 -7.91
N ILE A 184 -26.72 -18.03 -8.77
CA ILE A 184 -26.64 -17.89 -10.23
C ILE A 184 -27.82 -17.01 -10.66
N GLY A 185 -27.60 -16.01 -11.49
CA GLY A 185 -28.70 -15.15 -11.96
C GLY A 185 -28.27 -14.10 -12.96
N ASN A 186 -29.13 -13.11 -13.18
CA ASN A 186 -28.85 -11.97 -14.04
C ASN A 186 -28.49 -10.75 -13.20
N ASP A 187 -27.62 -9.88 -13.73
CA ASP A 187 -27.33 -8.56 -13.18
C ASP A 187 -27.93 -7.49 -14.09
N THR A 188 -29.04 -6.91 -13.66
CA THR A 188 -29.73 -5.83 -14.39
C THR A 188 -29.27 -4.44 -13.94
N SER A 189 -28.32 -4.37 -13.00
CA SER A 189 -28.00 -3.13 -12.28
C SER A 189 -26.95 -2.28 -13.02
N HIS A 190 -26.09 -2.93 -13.81
CA HIS A 190 -24.96 -2.28 -14.48
C HIS A 190 -24.67 -2.94 -15.83
N PHE A 191 -24.44 -2.12 -16.85
CA PHE A 191 -23.96 -2.57 -18.15
C PHE A 191 -22.44 -2.43 -18.24
N TYR A 192 -21.76 -3.48 -18.69
CA TYR A 192 -20.30 -3.52 -18.80
C TYR A 192 -19.87 -3.75 -20.25
N PRO A 193 -19.65 -2.68 -21.04
CA PRO A 193 -19.32 -2.81 -22.46
C PRO A 193 -17.88 -3.27 -22.72
N ASP A 194 -16.96 -3.00 -21.79
CA ASP A 194 -15.53 -3.01 -22.11
C ASP A 194 -14.75 -4.25 -21.65
N HIS A 195 -15.37 -5.13 -20.86
CA HIS A 195 -14.68 -6.27 -20.24
C HIS A 195 -15.47 -7.57 -20.39
N ALA A 196 -14.75 -8.69 -20.47
CA ALA A 196 -15.33 -10.02 -20.46
C ALA A 196 -15.88 -10.40 -19.08
N VAL A 197 -15.13 -10.11 -18.01
CA VAL A 197 -15.51 -10.45 -16.63
C VAL A 197 -15.25 -9.30 -15.68
N ILE A 198 -16.19 -9.06 -14.77
CA ILE A 198 -16.10 -8.07 -13.72
C ILE A 198 -16.21 -8.80 -12.40
N VAL A 199 -15.15 -8.74 -11.59
CA VAL A 199 -15.12 -9.35 -10.27
C VAL A 199 -15.43 -8.27 -9.24
N ARG A 200 -16.63 -8.32 -8.66
CA ARG A 200 -17.05 -7.38 -7.60
C ARG A 200 -16.85 -7.96 -6.22
N TYR A 201 -16.30 -7.17 -5.31
CA TYR A 201 -15.97 -7.63 -3.96
C TYR A 201 -16.00 -6.48 -2.95
N GLY A 202 -16.23 -6.82 -1.69
CA GLY A 202 -16.01 -5.90 -0.57
C GLY A 202 -14.59 -6.00 -0.05
N ALA A 203 -14.18 -5.09 0.83
CA ALA A 203 -12.83 -5.09 1.43
C ALA A 203 -12.45 -6.46 2.04
N LYS A 204 -13.41 -7.18 2.64
CA LYS A 204 -13.19 -8.54 3.21
C LYS A 204 -13.01 -9.63 2.15
N GLY A 205 -13.57 -9.41 0.96
CA GLY A 205 -13.55 -10.35 -0.16
C GLY A 205 -12.34 -10.18 -1.09
N GLU A 206 -11.52 -9.15 -0.91
CA GLU A 206 -10.37 -8.85 -1.80
C GLU A 206 -9.44 -10.06 -2.04
N PRO A 207 -9.04 -10.83 -1.00
CA PRO A 207 -8.15 -11.97 -1.25
C PRO A 207 -8.85 -13.07 -2.04
N ALA A 208 -10.13 -13.30 -1.76
CA ALA A 208 -10.94 -14.25 -2.53
C ALA A 208 -11.12 -13.79 -3.98
N ALA A 209 -11.37 -12.50 -4.18
CA ALA A 209 -11.55 -11.88 -5.49
C ALA A 209 -10.30 -12.00 -6.35
N ARG A 210 -9.09 -11.82 -5.78
CA ARG A 210 -7.84 -12.07 -6.51
C ARG A 210 -7.74 -13.51 -7.00
N ARG A 211 -8.13 -14.50 -6.19
CA ARG A 211 -8.12 -15.91 -6.64
C ARG A 211 -9.14 -16.18 -7.74
N VAL A 212 -10.32 -15.58 -7.62
CA VAL A 212 -11.38 -15.69 -8.64
C VAL A 212 -10.93 -15.02 -9.94
N ALA A 213 -10.27 -13.87 -9.88
CA ALA A 213 -9.74 -13.16 -11.05
C ALA A 213 -8.71 -14.00 -11.82
N LEU A 214 -7.93 -14.84 -11.15
CA LEU A 214 -7.00 -15.77 -11.83
C LEU A 214 -7.70 -16.83 -12.68
N GLN A 215 -9.01 -17.03 -12.54
CA GLN A 215 -9.77 -17.99 -13.35
C GLN A 215 -10.13 -17.43 -14.73
N PHE A 216 -9.94 -16.14 -14.96
CA PHE A 216 -10.40 -15.47 -16.17
C PHE A 216 -9.33 -14.58 -16.81
N ASN A 217 -9.43 -14.39 -18.12
CA ASN A 217 -8.74 -13.37 -18.89
C ASN A 217 -9.65 -12.14 -19.02
N ASP A 218 -9.06 -10.95 -19.17
CA ASP A 218 -9.79 -9.66 -19.27
C ASP A 218 -10.76 -9.45 -18.09
N VAL A 219 -10.17 -9.30 -16.90
CA VAL A 219 -10.89 -9.10 -15.65
C VAL A 219 -10.79 -7.66 -15.18
N ARG A 220 -11.94 -7.04 -14.91
CA ARG A 220 -12.01 -5.80 -14.13
C ARG A 220 -12.37 -6.11 -12.68
N MET A 221 -11.44 -5.81 -11.78
CA MET A 221 -11.68 -5.89 -10.34
C MET A 221 -12.37 -4.61 -9.86
N VAL A 222 -13.51 -4.74 -9.19
CA VAL A 222 -14.30 -3.62 -8.67
C VAL A 222 -14.56 -3.83 -7.19
N GLN A 223 -13.99 -2.97 -6.36
CA GLN A 223 -14.33 -2.95 -4.95
C GLN A 223 -15.64 -2.16 -4.77
N ASP A 224 -16.62 -2.76 -4.07
CA ASP A 224 -17.83 -2.09 -3.63
C ASP A 224 -17.90 -2.01 -2.10
N ASN A 225 -18.99 -1.43 -1.58
CA ASN A 225 -19.17 -1.18 -0.15
C ASN A 225 -19.83 -2.36 0.60
N ARG A 226 -19.87 -3.58 0.02
CA ARG A 226 -20.45 -4.75 0.69
C ARG A 226 -19.62 -5.13 1.92
N LYS A 227 -20.30 -5.61 2.97
CA LYS A 227 -19.66 -6.09 4.21
C LYS A 227 -19.35 -7.59 4.19
N SER A 228 -19.89 -8.33 3.21
CA SER A 228 -19.65 -9.76 3.05
C SER A 228 -18.30 -10.03 2.37
N SER A 229 -17.79 -11.25 2.56
CA SER A 229 -16.62 -11.77 1.82
C SER A 229 -17.00 -12.42 0.50
N THR A 230 -18.29 -12.43 0.13
CA THR A 230 -18.80 -13.01 -1.11
C THR A 230 -18.33 -12.20 -2.30
N VAL A 231 -17.89 -12.90 -3.34
CA VAL A 231 -17.39 -12.32 -4.58
C VAL A 231 -18.42 -12.51 -5.68
N ASP A 232 -18.78 -11.46 -6.42
CA ASP A 232 -19.59 -11.63 -7.62
C ASP A 232 -18.68 -11.72 -8.85
N VAL A 233 -18.89 -12.76 -9.64
CA VAL A 233 -18.38 -12.89 -11.01
C VAL A 233 -19.49 -12.41 -11.92
N VAL A 234 -19.32 -11.22 -12.48
CA VAL A 234 -20.28 -10.62 -13.41
C VAL A 234 -19.76 -10.77 -14.82
N ILE A 235 -20.58 -11.35 -15.69
CA ILE A 235 -20.24 -11.61 -17.09
C ILE A 235 -20.58 -10.37 -17.89
N GLY A 236 -19.58 -9.79 -18.55
CA GLY A 236 -19.71 -8.58 -19.37
C GLY A 236 -19.91 -8.87 -20.85
N SER A 237 -20.09 -7.80 -21.63
CA SER A 237 -20.48 -7.90 -23.04
C SER A 237 -19.39 -8.42 -23.98
N LYS A 238 -18.11 -8.39 -23.56
CA LYS A 238 -17.00 -8.98 -24.33
C LYS A 238 -16.73 -10.45 -23.98
N TRP A 239 -17.66 -11.10 -23.30
CA TRP A 239 -17.51 -12.51 -22.94
C TRP A 239 -17.28 -13.38 -24.18
N THR A 240 -16.31 -14.28 -24.06
CA THR A 240 -16.08 -15.40 -24.99
C THR A 240 -15.64 -16.61 -24.19
N ASP A 241 -15.81 -17.84 -24.70
CA ASP A 241 -15.39 -19.05 -23.96
C ASP A 241 -13.88 -19.09 -23.66
N LYS A 242 -13.08 -18.31 -24.40
CA LYS A 242 -11.65 -18.11 -24.16
C LYS A 242 -11.34 -17.23 -22.94
N ALA A 243 -12.36 -16.61 -22.35
CA ALA A 243 -12.22 -15.83 -21.14
C ALA A 243 -11.90 -16.73 -19.94
N VAL A 244 -12.33 -17.98 -19.89
CA VAL A 244 -11.93 -18.92 -18.83
C VAL A 244 -10.52 -19.42 -19.09
N VAL A 245 -9.59 -19.21 -18.14
CA VAL A 245 -8.23 -19.75 -18.29
C VAL A 245 -8.21 -21.27 -18.04
N PRO A 246 -7.32 -22.02 -18.71
CA PRO A 246 -7.07 -23.41 -18.37
C PRO A 246 -6.71 -23.56 -16.88
N ALA A 247 -7.23 -24.59 -16.21
CA ALA A 247 -7.06 -24.78 -14.76
C ALA A 247 -5.59 -24.77 -14.30
N ALA A 248 -4.68 -25.28 -15.12
CA ALA A 248 -3.23 -25.28 -14.85
C ALA A 248 -2.60 -23.87 -14.74
N ARG A 249 -3.24 -22.84 -15.30
CA ARG A 249 -2.80 -21.43 -15.24
C ARG A 249 -3.53 -20.64 -14.14
N ALA A 250 -4.53 -21.25 -13.51
CA ALA A 250 -5.46 -20.58 -12.60
C ALA A 250 -5.01 -20.59 -11.12
N THR A 251 -3.78 -21.05 -10.87
CA THR A 251 -3.13 -21.05 -9.55
C THR A 251 -1.93 -20.11 -9.56
N PRO A 252 -1.79 -19.22 -8.55
CA PRO A 252 -0.61 -18.38 -8.46
C PRO A 252 0.63 -19.26 -8.25
N LYS A 253 1.70 -18.98 -8.99
CA LYS A 253 3.02 -19.57 -8.73
C LYS A 253 3.41 -19.25 -7.28
N PRO A 254 3.86 -20.20 -6.46
CA PRO A 254 4.29 -19.93 -5.10
C PRO A 254 5.32 -18.80 -5.12
N THR A 255 4.94 -17.65 -4.60
CA THR A 255 5.88 -16.55 -4.40
C THR A 255 6.49 -16.80 -3.03
N SER A 256 7.69 -17.37 -3.02
CA SER A 256 8.48 -17.38 -1.80
C SER A 256 8.67 -15.91 -1.39
N PRO A 257 8.37 -15.50 -0.14
CA PRO A 257 8.73 -14.18 0.31
C PRO A 257 10.24 -14.02 0.08
N SER A 258 10.62 -13.04 -0.74
CA SER A 258 12.03 -12.71 -0.93
C SER A 258 12.62 -12.43 0.45
N PRO A 259 13.61 -13.19 0.93
CA PRO A 259 14.26 -12.84 2.19
C PRO A 259 14.82 -11.45 2.02
N THR A 260 14.33 -10.51 2.82
CA THR A 260 14.93 -9.19 2.97
C THR A 260 16.38 -9.45 3.36
N ALA A 261 17.31 -9.08 2.47
CA ALA A 261 18.74 -9.31 2.69
C ALA A 261 19.13 -8.68 4.03
N THR A 262 19.34 -9.52 5.03
CA THR A 262 19.82 -9.09 6.34
C THR A 262 21.30 -8.80 6.16
N CYS A 263 21.66 -7.51 6.19
CA CYS A 263 23.06 -7.11 6.21
C CYS A 263 23.62 -7.51 7.59
N ALA A 264 24.49 -8.52 7.62
CA ALA A 264 25.24 -8.87 8.82
C ALA A 264 26.24 -7.74 9.12
N PRO A 265 26.40 -7.30 10.38
CA PRO A 265 27.41 -6.31 10.71
C PRO A 265 28.80 -6.92 10.49
N ALA A 266 29.67 -6.20 9.77
CA ALA A 266 31.07 -6.56 9.66
C ALA A 266 31.72 -6.42 11.05
N THR A 267 32.14 -7.54 11.63
CA THR A 267 32.99 -7.56 12.83
C THR A 267 34.30 -6.85 12.49
N SER A 268 34.49 -5.64 13.04
CA SER A 268 35.79 -4.98 13.02
C SER A 268 36.73 -5.76 13.94
N ALA A 269 37.65 -6.52 13.34
CA ALA A 269 38.78 -7.07 14.06
C ALA A 269 39.80 -5.95 14.25
N ALA A 270 39.86 -5.39 15.46
CA ALA A 270 40.96 -4.56 15.89
C ALA A 270 42.19 -5.45 16.12
N ARG A 271 43.33 -5.08 15.54
CA ARG A 271 44.66 -5.54 15.94
C ARG A 271 45.64 -4.40 15.84
#